data_AF-D6GU83-F1
#
_entry.id   AF-D6GU83-F1
#
_cell.length_a   1.000
_cell.length_b   1.000
_cell.length_c   1.000
_cell.angle_alpha   90.00
_cell.angle_beta   90.00
_cell.angle_gamma   90.00
#
_symmetry.space_group_name_H-M   'P 1'
#
loop_
_entity.id
_entity.type
_entity.pdbx_description
1 polymer ?
#
loop_
_entity_poly.entity_id
_entity_poly.type
_entity_poly.pdbx_seq_one_letter_code
_entity_poly.pdbx_strand_id
1 'polypeptide(L)'
;MFKDYDEKEFDTPHLIWNLSEIVVEPIDEDSELQPLVPERATAYKKYHKMIVPGRDIDIVEYFRRLYNENTSSGGDFAQFLVRAKNEIGKLSSLFS
;
A
#
# COMPACT_ATOMS: atom_id res chain seq x y z
N MET A 1 17.70 -2.06 -20.77
CA MET A 1 17.16 -3.14 -19.92
C MET A 1 18.08 -3.25 -18.70
N PHE A 2 17.55 -3.15 -17.48
CA PHE A 2 18.37 -3.22 -16.26
C PHE A 2 18.93 -4.62 -16.09
N LYS A 3 20.21 -4.72 -15.70
CA LYS A 3 21.04 -5.91 -15.95
C LYS A 3 20.85 -7.07 -14.94
N ASP A 4 20.10 -6.83 -13.86
CA ASP A 4 19.95 -7.74 -12.72
C ASP A 4 18.49 -7.83 -12.24
N TYR A 5 17.53 -7.86 -13.16
CA TYR A 5 16.10 -7.86 -12.85
C TYR A 5 15.43 -9.16 -13.32
N ASP A 6 14.51 -9.72 -12.54
CA ASP A 6 13.72 -10.89 -12.95
C ASP A 6 12.62 -10.42 -13.92
N GLU A 7 12.65 -10.90 -15.17
CA GLU A 7 11.66 -10.56 -16.20
C GLU A 7 10.21 -10.84 -15.77
N LYS A 8 9.99 -11.78 -14.85
CA LYS A 8 8.66 -12.04 -14.28
C LYS A 8 8.11 -10.85 -13.50
N GLU A 9 8.98 -9.99 -13.00
CA GLU A 9 8.61 -8.76 -12.31
C GLU A 9 8.19 -7.62 -13.28
N PHE A 10 8.33 -7.82 -14.60
CA PHE A 10 8.04 -6.80 -15.63
C PHE A 10 6.62 -6.91 -16.22
N ASP A 11 6.06 -8.11 -16.32
CA ASP A 11 4.87 -8.42 -17.15
C ASP A 11 3.53 -8.48 -16.40
N THR A 12 3.48 -8.08 -15.14
CA THR A 12 2.20 -7.95 -14.39
C THR A 12 2.04 -6.49 -13.99
N PRO A 13 0.83 -5.90 -13.91
CA PRO A 13 0.64 -4.74 -13.04
C PRO A 13 0.90 -5.25 -11.62
N HIS A 14 2.19 -5.23 -11.26
CA HIS A 14 2.76 -6.01 -10.18
C HIS A 14 2.11 -5.57 -8.89
N LEU A 15 1.89 -6.48 -7.95
CA LEU A 15 1.27 -6.16 -6.67
C LEU A 15 1.89 -4.93 -5.99
N ILE A 16 3.16 -4.63 -6.30
CA ILE A 16 3.87 -3.41 -5.91
C ILE A 16 3.24 -2.13 -6.47
N TRP A 17 2.82 -2.10 -7.74
CA TRP A 17 2.08 -0.96 -8.28
C TRP A 17 0.72 -0.83 -7.61
N ASN A 18 -0.05 -1.92 -7.49
CA ASN A 18 -1.32 -1.83 -6.75
C ASN A 18 -1.09 -1.30 -5.32
N LEU A 19 -0.03 -1.79 -4.66
CA LEU A 19 0.34 -1.32 -3.34
C LEU A 19 0.67 0.18 -3.34
N SER A 20 1.49 0.68 -4.27
CA SER A 20 1.89 2.10 -4.31
C SER A 20 0.70 3.04 -4.46
N GLU A 21 -0.35 2.61 -5.16
CA GLU A 21 -1.58 3.39 -5.32
C GLU A 21 -2.50 3.30 -4.09
N ILE A 22 -2.50 2.15 -3.39
CA ILE A 22 -3.34 1.93 -2.21
C ILE A 22 -2.80 2.69 -0.99
N VAL A 23 -1.48 2.68 -0.79
CA VAL A 23 -0.85 3.27 0.40
C VAL A 23 -0.68 4.77 0.34
N VAL A 24 -1.02 5.41 -0.79
CA VAL A 24 -0.80 6.83 -0.99
C VAL A 24 -1.55 7.68 0.04
N GLU A 25 -2.82 7.35 0.33
CA GLU A 25 -3.63 8.06 1.35
C GLU A 25 -3.09 7.83 2.77
N PRO A 26 -2.83 6.58 3.23
CA PRO A 26 -2.19 6.33 4.52
C PRO A 26 -0.92 7.13 4.76
N ILE A 27 -0.08 7.29 3.73
CA ILE A 27 1.20 7.99 3.81
C ILE A 27 1.02 9.51 3.77
N ASP A 28 0.09 10.02 2.95
CA ASP A 28 -0.19 11.45 2.83
C ASP A 28 -0.79 12.05 4.13
N GLU A 29 -1.45 11.21 4.93
CA GLU A 29 -1.93 11.57 6.28
C GLU A 29 -0.82 11.63 7.33
N ASP A 30 0.40 11.15 7.02
CA ASP A 30 1.53 11.19 7.95
C ASP A 30 2.09 12.60 8.11
N SER A 31 2.11 13.11 9.35
CA SER A 31 2.54 14.48 9.65
C SER A 31 4.03 14.76 9.40
N GLU A 32 4.89 13.74 9.42
CA GLU A 32 6.31 13.89 9.11
C GLU A 32 6.54 13.98 7.59
N LEU A 33 5.70 13.31 6.80
CA LEU A 33 5.83 13.27 5.33
C LEU A 33 5.02 14.36 4.62
N GLN A 34 3.92 14.81 5.21
CA GLN A 34 3.03 15.83 4.63
C GLN A 34 3.74 17.16 4.25
N PRO A 35 4.76 17.65 4.98
CA PRO A 35 5.54 18.82 4.56
C PRO A 35 6.35 18.60 3.26
N LEU A 36 6.66 17.35 2.91
CA LEU A 36 7.42 16.98 1.72
C LEU A 36 6.53 16.84 0.48
N VAL A 37 5.23 16.63 0.68
CA VAL A 37 4.24 16.38 -0.37
C VAL A 37 3.14 17.45 -0.30
N PRO A 38 3.29 18.58 -1.00
CA PRO A 38 2.37 19.71 -0.87
C PRO A 38 0.98 19.45 -1.45
N GLU A 39 0.84 18.46 -2.33
CA GLU A 39 -0.44 18.07 -2.93
C GLU A 39 -0.98 16.81 -2.26
N ARG A 40 -2.24 16.89 -1.81
CA ARG A 40 -2.97 15.74 -1.25
C ARG A 40 -3.15 14.67 -2.32
N ALA A 41 -2.59 13.50 -2.08
CA ALA A 41 -2.77 12.36 -2.95
C ALA A 41 -3.94 11.48 -2.47
N THR A 42 -4.74 10.99 -3.42
CA THR A 42 -5.87 10.09 -3.14
C THR A 42 -5.72 8.81 -3.96
N ALA A 43 -6.04 7.67 -3.34
CA ALA A 43 -6.05 6.39 -4.01
C ALA A 43 -7.13 6.34 -5.10
N TYR A 44 -6.93 5.54 -6.14
CA TYR A 44 -7.95 5.36 -7.17
C TYR A 44 -9.25 4.81 -6.57
N LYS A 45 -10.39 5.36 -6.99
CA LYS A 45 -11.76 4.96 -6.56
C LYS A 45 -12.04 3.46 -6.63
N LYS A 46 -11.34 2.71 -7.49
CA LYS A 46 -11.48 1.25 -7.58
C LYS A 46 -11.05 0.56 -6.27
N TYR A 47 -10.04 1.07 -5.58
CA TYR A 47 -9.52 0.47 -4.35
C TYR A 47 -10.47 0.68 -3.17
N HIS A 48 -11.10 1.84 -3.07
CA HIS A 48 -12.19 2.11 -2.11
C HIS A 48 -13.44 1.22 -2.30
N LYS A 49 -13.52 0.46 -3.40
CA LYS A 49 -14.60 -0.53 -3.66
C LYS A 49 -14.14 -1.98 -3.47
N MET A 50 -12.85 -2.21 -3.25
CA MET A 50 -12.27 -3.54 -3.05
C MET A 50 -12.31 -3.90 -1.57
N ILE A 51 -13.22 -4.79 -1.19
CA ILE A 51 -13.38 -5.23 0.20
C ILE A 51 -12.38 -6.35 0.51
N VAL A 52 -11.71 -6.25 1.65
CA VAL A 52 -10.76 -7.25 2.11
C VAL A 52 -11.51 -8.50 2.61
N PRO A 53 -11.20 -9.73 2.13
CA PRO A 53 -11.91 -10.93 2.56
C PRO A 53 -11.85 -11.15 4.07
N GLY A 54 -13.01 -11.47 4.67
CA GLY A 54 -13.13 -11.65 6.12
C GLY A 54 -13.06 -10.35 6.92
N ARG A 55 -13.09 -9.20 6.26
CA ARG A 55 -13.16 -7.87 6.87
C ARG A 55 -14.30 -7.08 6.20
N ASP A 56 -14.96 -6.20 6.95
CA ASP A 56 -15.99 -5.28 6.41
C ASP A 56 -15.41 -3.89 6.12
N ILE A 57 -14.19 -3.85 5.58
CA ILE A 57 -13.49 -2.60 5.21
C ILE A 57 -12.87 -2.73 3.82
N ASP A 58 -12.74 -1.60 3.13
CA ASP A 58 -12.01 -1.55 1.87
C ASP A 58 -10.49 -1.66 2.08
N ILE A 59 -9.78 -1.93 0.98
CA ILE A 59 -8.34 -2.16 1.03
C ILE A 59 -7.54 -0.91 1.41
N VAL A 60 -8.01 0.31 1.09
CA VAL A 60 -7.31 1.54 1.48
C VAL A 60 -7.39 1.70 2.99
N GLU A 61 -8.58 1.54 3.57
CA GLU A 61 -8.78 1.57 5.02
C GLU A 61 -8.01 0.44 5.73
N TYR A 62 -7.90 -0.74 5.13
CA TYR A 62 -7.06 -1.82 5.67
C TYR A 62 -5.59 -1.40 5.80
N PHE A 63 -5.01 -0.81 4.76
CA PHE A 63 -3.61 -0.35 4.79
C PHE A 63 -3.43 0.90 5.67
N ARG A 64 -4.45 1.78 5.79
CA ARG A 64 -4.45 2.88 6.77
C ARG A 64 -4.33 2.35 8.20
N ARG A 65 -5.12 1.34 8.55
CA ARG A 65 -5.01 0.68 9.87
C ARG A 65 -3.66 0.03 10.08
N LEU A 66 -3.13 -0.66 9.06
CA LEU A 66 -1.81 -1.26 9.10
C LEU A 66 -0.71 -0.22 9.36
N TYR A 67 -0.81 0.96 8.74
CA TYR A 67 0.09 2.09 8.96
C TYR A 67 0.00 2.61 10.39
N ASN A 68 -1.22 2.91 10.86
CA ASN A 68 -1.46 3.44 12.20
C ASN A 68 -1.04 2.47 13.31
N GLU A 69 -1.26 1.16 13.12
CA GLU A 69 -0.77 0.14 14.04
C GLU A 69 0.77 0.10 14.09
N ASN A 70 1.43 0.28 12.94
CA ASN A 70 2.89 0.32 12.85
C ASN A 70 3.44 1.52 13.62
N THR A 71 2.93 2.72 13.34
CA THR A 71 3.40 3.95 13.97
C THR A 71 3.08 3.99 15.47
N SER A 72 1.88 3.54 15.88
CA SER A 72 1.49 3.46 17.30
C SER A 72 2.36 2.49 18.11
N SER A 73 2.96 1.50 17.45
CA SER A 73 3.88 0.55 18.07
C SER A 73 5.34 1.04 18.10
N GLY A 74 5.60 2.28 17.65
CA GLY A 74 6.94 2.84 17.52
C GLY A 74 7.71 2.32 16.31
N GLY A 75 7.01 1.71 15.34
CA GLY A 75 7.62 1.21 14.12
C GLY A 75 7.89 2.31 13.10
N ASP A 76 8.96 2.17 12.33
CA ASP A 76 9.35 3.13 11.30
C ASP A 76 8.68 2.86 9.94
N PHE A 77 8.88 3.79 9.00
CA PHE A 77 8.32 3.69 7.66
C PHE A 77 8.83 2.46 6.89
N ALA A 78 10.10 2.09 7.05
CA ALA A 78 10.68 0.92 6.38
C ALA A 78 10.02 -0.39 6.86
N GLN A 79 9.74 -0.49 8.15
CA GLN A 79 9.00 -1.60 8.74
C GLN A 79 7.56 -1.66 8.20
N PHE A 80 6.89 -0.51 8.05
CA PHE A 80 5.59 -0.45 7.39
C PHE A 80 5.66 -1.00 5.96
N LEU A 81 6.63 -0.58 5.14
CA LEU A 81 6.77 -1.06 3.76
C LEU A 81 6.95 -2.57 3.67
N VAL A 82 7.75 -3.16 4.58
CA VAL A 82 7.93 -4.62 4.65
C VAL A 82 6.61 -5.33 5.00
N ARG A 83 5.89 -4.83 6.01
CA ARG A 83 4.57 -5.36 6.39
C ARG A 83 3.59 -5.25 5.23
N ALA A 84 3.54 -4.09 4.59
CA ALA A 84 2.63 -3.78 3.50
C ALA A 84 2.86 -4.70 2.29
N LYS A 85 4.14 -4.95 1.93
CA LYS A 85 4.52 -5.92 0.89
C LYS A 85 4.04 -7.33 1.21
N ASN A 86 4.15 -7.77 2.46
CA ASN A 86 3.69 -9.09 2.86
C ASN A 86 2.15 -9.20 2.81
N GLU A 87 1.45 -8.16 3.26
CA GLU A 87 -0.01 -8.12 3.27
C GLU A 87 -0.61 -8.08 1.84
N ILE A 88 -0.06 -7.28 0.93
CA ILE A 88 -0.56 -7.24 -0.46
C ILE A 88 -0.37 -8.59 -1.17
N GLY A 89 0.70 -9.34 -0.83
CA GLY A 89 0.92 -10.69 -1.33
C GLY A 89 -0.19 -11.67 -0.92
N LYS A 90 -0.65 -11.59 0.34
CA LYS A 90 -1.77 -12.39 0.85
C LYS A 90 -3.11 -12.02 0.20
N LEU A 91 -3.24 -10.77 -0.23
CA LEU A 91 -4.44 -10.23 -0.88
C LEU A 91 -4.36 -10.26 -2.41
N SER A 92 -3.38 -10.95 -2.98
CA SER A 92 -3.12 -10.98 -4.43
C SER A 92 -4.33 -11.41 -5.27
N SER A 93 -5.19 -12.26 -4.73
CA SER A 93 -6.43 -12.71 -5.37
C SER A 93 -7.45 -11.60 -5.62
N LEU A 94 -7.35 -10.45 -4.93
CA LEU A 94 -8.21 -9.28 -5.18
C LEU A 94 -7.89 -8.54 -6.48
N PHE A 95 -6.71 -8.80 -7.06
CA PHE A 95 -6.19 -8.11 -8.23
C PHE A 95 -6.10 -9.01 -9.47
N SER A 96 -6.64 -10.23 -9.37
CA SER A 96 -6.65 -11.26 -10.42
C SER A 96 -7.90 -11.21 -11.28
#